data_AF-A0A5B8U7L5-F1
#
_entry.id   AF-A0A5B8U7L5-F1
#
_cell.length_a   1.000
_cell.length_b   1.000
_cell.length_c   1.000
_cell.angle_alpha   90.00
_cell.angle_beta   90.00
_cell.angle_gamma   90.00
#
_symmetry.space_group_name_H-M   'P 1'
#
loop_
_entity.id
_entity.type
_entity.pdbx_description
1 polymer ?
#
loop_
_entity_poly.entity_id
_entity_poly.type
_entity_poly.pdbx_seq_one_letter_code
_entity_poly.pdbx_strand_id
1 'polypeptide(L)'
;MAMTSPIRGSIPSGRRRAVLVAASLLSTAAALPVAPSMAASAAKTTRLAPTSALAGSDVAGCRARKSSLLAGGTCDWATALRFAVPADVASARLRVHVSGTSTGPLKVSVPATATTAARSFTTAAKKLHGTVRIDVSAAIGADGITQALTVEGPAGATIRFSRPALEVTVPAAGTGSSVGTGTGTATGSVAGSTTPPVVVPPVVPPVVTPPAPAGQALPPSRSSSVWLSPADLQSLPTSGAAWSAVKSAADGSLGTPDVENQDSDHDVNTLAAALVYARTGTASYRAKAAAGIAGAIGTEAGGRTLALARNLLSYVVAADLIDLHGLDPAADARFRAWISAARTENLQGMTLISTHEDRPNNWGTHAGASRIAVDLYLGDDADLARAAAVYKGWLGDRSSYASFSWGDLSFQADAAHPVGIQPVGSTKSGVSLDGALADDMRRGCSFQPVPCHTNYAWEAMQGAVMQAELLSHHGMPAFSWSDNAVERAALYLQQLDQSYGGWWAATDDTWQPWVLNHAYGAHFPATTGGPGKNFGWTAWVYGPKG
;
A
#
# COMPACT_ATOMS: atom_id res chain seq x y z
N MET A 1 61.20 -30.23 21.33
CA MET A 1 61.57 -30.84 22.61
C MET A 1 62.15 -29.72 23.48
N ALA A 2 61.67 -29.61 24.71
CA ALA A 2 61.53 -28.37 25.48
C ALA A 2 62.84 -27.66 25.89
N MET A 3 62.83 -26.32 25.81
CA MET A 3 63.65 -25.43 26.63
C MET A 3 62.72 -24.50 27.40
N THR A 4 62.81 -24.52 28.73
CA THR A 4 62.04 -23.69 29.64
C THR A 4 62.96 -22.78 30.45
N SER A 5 62.65 -21.49 30.40
CA SER A 5 62.86 -20.50 31.46
C SER A 5 61.71 -19.51 31.35
N PRO A 6 61.18 -19.02 32.47
CA PRO A 6 61.31 -17.58 32.67
C PRO A 6 61.48 -17.12 34.13
N ILE A 7 61.84 -15.84 34.16
CA ILE A 7 62.30 -14.94 35.22
C ILE A 7 61.15 -14.07 35.72
N ARG A 8 61.15 -13.76 37.04
CA ARG A 8 60.52 -12.60 37.77
C ARG A 8 58.99 -12.48 37.68
N GLY A 9 58.28 -11.91 38.66
CA GLY A 9 58.66 -11.16 39.85
C GLY A 9 57.40 -10.84 40.67
N SER A 10 57.63 -10.51 41.92
CA SER A 10 56.72 -10.38 43.06
C SER A 10 55.77 -9.16 43.04
N ILE A 11 54.55 -9.39 43.53
CA ILE A 11 53.55 -8.41 44.01
C ILE A 11 53.82 -8.16 45.51
N PRO A 12 53.51 -6.97 46.06
CA PRO A 12 52.37 -6.85 47.00
C PRO A 12 51.60 -5.51 46.83
N SER A 13 50.28 -5.55 46.61
CA SER A 13 49.20 -5.49 47.63
C SER A 13 48.82 -4.07 48.08
N GLY A 14 47.59 -3.65 47.74
CA GLY A 14 46.96 -2.46 48.28
C GLY A 14 45.47 -2.41 47.96
N ARG A 15 44.65 -3.04 48.82
CA ARG A 15 43.18 -2.91 48.83
C ARG A 15 42.78 -1.53 49.37
N ARG A 16 41.75 -0.90 48.79
CA ARG A 16 40.52 -0.43 49.49
C ARG A 16 39.50 0.20 48.53
N ARG A 17 38.26 0.14 48.98
CA ARG A 17 36.97 0.31 48.28
C ARG A 17 36.54 1.80 48.17
N ALA A 18 35.62 2.01 47.24
CA ALA A 18 34.82 3.21 46.95
C ALA A 18 34.05 3.80 48.14
N VAL A 19 33.76 5.12 48.09
CA VAL A 19 32.49 5.76 48.49
C VAL A 19 32.29 7.08 47.71
N LEU A 20 31.05 7.27 47.23
CA LEU A 20 30.40 8.44 46.62
C LEU A 20 30.43 9.71 47.49
N VAL A 21 30.60 10.90 46.90
CA VAL A 21 29.94 12.13 47.40
C VAL A 21 29.55 13.03 46.22
N ALA A 22 28.28 13.40 46.20
CA ALA A 22 27.64 14.32 45.26
C ALA A 22 28.01 15.78 45.56
N ALA A 23 28.10 16.61 44.51
CA ALA A 23 28.11 18.07 44.64
C ALA A 23 27.07 18.67 43.69
N SER A 24 26.02 19.23 44.28
CA SER A 24 24.99 20.03 43.63
C SER A 24 25.51 21.44 43.37
N LEU A 25 25.37 21.95 42.15
CA LEU A 25 25.44 23.37 41.84
C LEU A 25 24.24 23.75 40.99
N LEU A 26 23.33 24.52 41.61
CA LEU A 26 22.28 25.27 40.94
C LEU A 26 22.92 26.32 40.02
N SER A 27 22.50 26.37 38.77
CA SER A 27 22.61 27.57 37.92
C SER A 27 21.31 27.79 37.17
N THR A 28 20.65 28.89 37.51
CA THR A 28 19.51 29.49 36.82
C THR A 28 19.96 30.03 35.46
N ALA A 29 19.45 29.46 34.36
CA ALA A 29 19.61 30.02 33.02
C ALA A 29 18.28 30.65 32.56
N ALA A 30 18.32 31.96 32.35
CA ALA A 30 17.23 32.74 31.78
C ALA A 30 17.00 32.34 30.31
N ALA A 31 15.73 32.16 29.93
CA ALA A 31 15.31 31.87 28.58
C ALA A 31 15.52 33.09 27.65
N LEU A 32 16.32 32.92 26.60
CA LEU A 32 16.32 33.79 25.43
C LEU A 32 15.31 33.25 24.40
N PRO A 33 14.55 34.10 23.71
CA PRO A 33 13.62 33.64 22.68
C PRO A 33 14.41 33.13 21.47
N VAL A 34 14.21 31.85 21.16
CA VAL A 34 14.70 31.23 19.92
C VAL A 34 13.87 31.81 18.77
N ALA A 35 14.53 32.54 17.86
CA ALA A 35 13.94 32.93 16.59
C ALA A 35 13.58 31.66 15.79
N PRO A 36 12.40 31.58 15.15
CA PRO A 36 12.04 30.41 14.37
C PRO A 36 13.01 30.28 13.19
N SER A 37 13.71 29.16 13.13
CA SER A 37 14.43 28.70 11.94
C SER A 37 13.41 28.60 10.81
N MET A 38 13.48 29.52 9.84
CA MET A 38 12.76 29.38 8.59
C MET A 38 13.37 28.22 7.81
N ALA A 39 12.74 27.05 7.93
CA ALA A 39 13.02 25.93 7.04
C ALA A 39 12.72 26.39 5.60
N ALA A 40 13.76 26.45 4.76
CA ALA A 40 13.59 26.66 3.34
C ALA A 40 12.71 25.52 2.79
N SER A 41 11.56 25.86 2.21
CA SER A 41 10.72 24.87 1.52
C SER A 41 11.56 24.17 0.46
N ALA A 42 11.54 22.85 0.41
CA ALA A 42 12.18 22.11 -0.67
C ALA A 42 11.36 22.23 -1.96
N ALA A 43 12.02 22.16 -3.13
CA ALA A 43 11.33 22.05 -4.41
C ALA A 43 10.47 20.78 -4.43
N LYS A 44 9.23 20.89 -4.91
CA LYS A 44 8.26 19.78 -4.88
C LYS A 44 8.11 19.19 -6.28
N THR A 45 8.39 17.90 -6.40
CA THR A 45 8.10 17.14 -7.62
C THR A 45 6.71 16.53 -7.51
N THR A 46 5.85 16.78 -8.49
CA THR A 46 4.48 16.26 -8.56
C THR A 46 4.31 15.51 -9.88
N ARG A 47 3.50 14.45 -9.88
CA ARG A 47 3.15 13.72 -11.10
C ARG A 47 1.76 14.10 -11.58
N LEU A 48 1.64 14.40 -12.86
CA LEU A 48 0.41 14.76 -13.53
C LEU A 48 -0.02 13.62 -14.46
N ALA A 49 -1.24 13.12 -14.29
CA ALA A 49 -1.87 12.21 -15.25
C ALA A 49 -2.33 12.99 -16.50
N PRO A 50 -2.38 12.35 -17.68
CA PRO A 50 -2.92 13.01 -18.85
C PRO A 50 -4.43 13.24 -18.69
N THR A 51 -4.89 14.42 -19.06
CA THR A 51 -6.32 14.77 -19.13
C THR A 51 -7.01 14.08 -20.30
N SER A 52 -6.27 13.72 -21.35
CA SER A 52 -6.75 12.89 -22.45
C SER A 52 -5.60 12.21 -23.17
N ALA A 53 -5.88 11.07 -23.80
CA ALA A 53 -4.95 10.35 -24.65
C ALA A 53 -5.66 9.79 -25.88
N LEU A 54 -5.06 9.98 -27.06
CA LEU A 54 -5.61 9.49 -28.33
C LEU A 54 -4.50 8.85 -29.15
N ALA A 55 -4.68 7.57 -29.51
CA ALA A 55 -3.83 6.85 -30.44
C ALA A 55 -4.42 6.93 -31.86
N GLY A 56 -3.62 7.37 -32.82
CA GLY A 56 -3.99 7.51 -34.22
C GLY A 56 -2.95 6.86 -35.14
N SER A 57 -3.37 6.48 -36.33
CA SER A 57 -2.53 5.92 -37.39
C SER A 57 -3.06 6.45 -38.71
N ASP A 58 -2.16 6.87 -39.59
CA ASP A 58 -2.50 7.30 -40.96
C ASP A 58 -2.51 6.12 -41.94
N VAL A 59 -2.27 4.89 -41.45
CA VAL A 59 -2.23 3.67 -42.27
C VAL A 59 -3.64 3.08 -42.41
N ALA A 60 -4.10 2.96 -43.65
CA ALA A 60 -5.43 2.43 -43.96
C ALA A 60 -5.64 1.02 -43.39
N GLY A 61 -6.77 0.81 -42.70
CA GLY A 61 -7.13 -0.47 -42.07
C GLY A 61 -6.62 -0.64 -40.63
N CYS A 62 -5.75 0.24 -40.14
CA CYS A 62 -5.31 0.23 -38.75
C CYS A 62 -6.35 0.90 -37.84
N ARG A 63 -6.90 0.14 -36.87
CA ARG A 63 -7.85 0.65 -35.87
C ARG A 63 -7.32 0.45 -34.45
N ALA A 64 -7.25 1.52 -33.67
CA ALA A 64 -6.85 1.46 -32.27
C ALA A 64 -7.99 0.89 -31.41
N ARG A 65 -7.64 0.12 -30.38
CA ARG A 65 -8.58 -0.23 -29.31
C ARG A 65 -8.66 0.94 -28.33
N LYS A 66 -9.85 1.28 -27.85
CA LYS A 66 -10.09 2.41 -26.92
C LYS A 66 -9.21 2.40 -25.66
N SER A 67 -8.68 1.23 -25.25
CA SER A 67 -7.89 1.03 -24.05
C SER A 67 -6.38 0.89 -24.30
N SER A 68 -5.88 1.20 -25.50
CA SER A 68 -4.48 1.00 -25.85
C SER A 68 -3.85 2.29 -26.36
N LEU A 69 -2.74 2.67 -25.72
CA LEU A 69 -1.86 3.72 -26.22
C LEU A 69 -0.73 3.06 -27.00
N LEU A 70 -0.57 3.46 -28.26
CA LEU A 70 0.29 2.78 -29.23
C LEU A 70 1.21 3.80 -29.91
N ALA A 71 2.46 3.41 -30.12
CA ALA A 71 3.44 4.20 -30.86
C ALA A 71 4.30 3.31 -31.77
N GLY A 72 4.56 3.73 -33.00
CA GLY A 72 5.37 2.99 -33.99
C GLY A 72 4.67 1.76 -34.59
N GLY A 73 5.47 0.82 -35.07
CA GLY A 73 4.99 -0.41 -35.73
C GLY A 73 4.64 -0.23 -37.21
N THR A 74 4.07 -1.26 -37.84
CA THR A 74 3.69 -1.25 -39.26
C THR A 74 2.49 -0.36 -39.57
N CYS A 75 1.71 -0.04 -38.54
CA CYS A 75 0.63 0.93 -38.60
C CYS A 75 1.11 2.37 -38.34
N ASP A 76 2.39 2.60 -38.05
CA ASP A 76 2.92 3.94 -37.74
C ASP A 76 2.08 4.68 -36.69
N TRP A 77 1.78 4.02 -35.57
CA TRP A 77 0.95 4.61 -34.54
C TRP A 77 1.64 5.85 -33.94
N ALA A 78 0.86 6.89 -33.70
CA ALA A 78 1.25 8.02 -32.87
C ALA A 78 0.20 8.21 -31.77
N THR A 79 0.65 8.62 -30.58
CA THR A 79 -0.29 8.97 -29.51
C THR A 79 -0.08 10.37 -29.02
N ALA A 80 -1.17 11.14 -28.99
CA ALA A 80 -1.23 12.44 -28.37
C ALA A 80 -1.65 12.30 -26.90
N LEU A 81 -0.84 12.86 -26.01
CA LEU A 81 -1.10 12.97 -24.56
C LEU A 81 -1.31 14.44 -24.23
N ARG A 82 -2.32 14.76 -23.42
CA ARG A 82 -2.57 16.12 -22.95
C ARG A 82 -2.43 16.20 -21.44
N PHE A 83 -1.71 17.19 -20.91
CA PHE A 83 -1.49 17.37 -19.46
C PHE A 83 -1.85 18.77 -19.02
N ALA A 84 -2.55 18.95 -17.90
CA ALA A 84 -2.73 20.25 -17.27
C ALA A 84 -1.48 20.59 -16.43
N VAL A 85 -0.63 21.50 -16.91
CA VAL A 85 0.68 21.80 -16.31
C VAL A 85 0.62 23.13 -15.55
N PRO A 86 1.08 23.19 -14.28
CA PRO A 86 1.21 24.46 -13.55
C PRO A 86 2.13 25.45 -14.27
N ALA A 87 1.87 26.75 -14.12
CA ALA A 87 2.63 27.81 -14.79
C ALA A 87 4.06 27.99 -14.24
N ASP A 88 4.33 27.47 -13.04
CA ASP A 88 5.56 27.65 -12.27
C ASP A 88 6.50 26.42 -12.31
N VAL A 89 6.40 25.59 -13.34
CA VAL A 89 7.23 24.38 -13.47
C VAL A 89 8.67 24.72 -13.89
N ALA A 90 9.64 24.30 -13.08
CA ALA A 90 11.07 24.43 -13.35
C ALA A 90 11.64 23.34 -14.26
N SER A 91 11.10 22.12 -14.15
CA SER A 91 11.52 20.99 -15.00
C SER A 91 10.39 19.98 -15.16
N ALA A 92 10.38 19.27 -16.27
CA ALA A 92 9.38 18.27 -16.58
C ALA A 92 9.99 17.03 -17.25
N ARG A 93 9.58 15.85 -16.81
CA ARG A 93 9.94 14.58 -17.42
C ARG A 93 8.70 13.77 -17.76
N LEU A 94 8.55 13.39 -19.01
CA LEU A 94 7.53 12.43 -19.42
C LEU A 94 7.98 11.04 -18.97
N ARG A 95 7.23 10.43 -18.06
CA ARG A 95 7.36 9.04 -17.65
C ARG A 95 6.38 8.18 -18.45
N VAL A 96 6.89 7.16 -19.13
CA VAL A 96 6.07 6.15 -19.82
C VAL A 96 6.56 4.76 -19.47
N HIS A 97 5.63 3.82 -19.26
CA HIS A 97 5.99 2.42 -19.10
C HIS A 97 5.85 1.71 -20.44
N VAL A 98 6.94 1.09 -20.92
CA VAL A 98 7.00 0.43 -22.23
C VAL A 98 6.93 -1.09 -22.06
N SER A 99 5.87 -1.70 -22.59
CA SER A 99 5.72 -3.16 -22.68
C SER A 99 5.96 -3.61 -24.12
N GLY A 100 7.08 -4.30 -24.37
CA GLY A 100 7.48 -4.82 -25.68
C GLY A 100 9.00 -4.81 -25.87
N THR A 101 9.50 -5.53 -26.87
CA THR A 101 10.92 -5.51 -27.24
C THR A 101 11.08 -4.69 -28.52
N SER A 102 11.37 -3.40 -28.40
CA SER A 102 11.71 -2.55 -29.54
C SER A 102 13.15 -2.06 -29.47
N THR A 103 13.84 -2.09 -30.60
CA THR A 103 15.19 -1.55 -30.78
C THR A 103 15.09 -0.27 -31.61
N GLY A 104 14.91 0.86 -30.95
CA GLY A 104 14.86 2.17 -31.59
C GLY A 104 14.46 3.26 -30.60
N PRO A 105 14.72 4.53 -30.91
CA PRO A 105 14.41 5.62 -30.00
C PRO A 105 12.91 5.96 -30.00
N LEU A 106 12.36 6.36 -28.84
CA LEU A 106 11.09 7.08 -28.79
C LEU A 106 11.34 8.55 -29.15
N LYS A 107 10.52 9.08 -30.05
CA LYS A 107 10.48 10.50 -30.36
C LYS A 107 9.24 11.10 -29.69
N VAL A 108 9.45 12.19 -28.96
CA VAL A 108 8.39 12.98 -28.34
C VAL A 108 8.39 14.34 -28.98
N SER A 109 7.30 14.68 -29.63
CA SER A 109 7.11 15.97 -30.32
C SER A 109 6.13 16.83 -29.55
N VAL A 110 6.39 18.13 -29.52
CA VAL A 110 5.53 19.16 -28.96
C VAL A 110 5.09 20.04 -30.14
N PRO A 111 3.78 20.11 -30.44
CA PRO A 111 3.28 20.90 -31.55
C PRO A 111 3.50 22.39 -31.27
N ALA A 112 3.69 23.17 -32.35
CA ALA A 112 3.77 24.62 -32.24
C ALA A 112 2.44 25.18 -31.70
N THR A 113 2.53 26.19 -30.84
CA THR A 113 1.39 27.03 -30.46
C THR A 113 1.52 28.41 -31.12
N ALA A 114 0.53 29.28 -30.96
CA ALA A 114 0.62 30.66 -31.44
C ALA A 114 1.81 31.44 -30.83
N THR A 115 2.32 30.99 -29.68
CA THR A 115 3.38 31.65 -28.90
C THR A 115 4.70 30.87 -28.89
N THR A 116 4.73 29.60 -29.33
CA THR A 116 5.90 28.70 -29.19
C THR A 116 6.15 27.86 -30.44
N ALA A 117 7.40 27.81 -30.90
CA ALA A 117 7.80 26.94 -32.02
C ALA A 117 7.76 25.44 -31.65
N ALA A 118 7.46 24.58 -32.62
CA ALA A 118 7.47 23.13 -32.43
C ALA A 118 8.85 22.61 -32.01
N ARG A 119 8.88 21.57 -31.15
CA ARG A 119 10.12 20.95 -30.65
C ARG A 119 9.99 19.43 -30.66
N SER A 120 11.09 18.71 -30.88
CA SER A 120 11.13 17.24 -30.80
C SER A 120 12.30 16.79 -29.94
N PHE A 121 12.06 15.75 -29.15
CA PHE A 121 13.00 15.14 -28.21
C PHE A 121 13.09 13.64 -28.51
N THR A 122 14.27 13.06 -28.37
CA THR A 122 14.50 11.66 -28.74
C THR A 122 15.24 10.94 -27.63
N THR A 123 14.81 9.73 -27.27
CA THR A 123 15.52 8.91 -26.28
C THR A 123 16.74 8.22 -26.90
N ALA A 124 17.86 8.13 -26.19
CA ALA A 124 19.06 7.44 -26.71
C ALA A 124 19.03 5.88 -26.57
N ALA A 125 17.91 5.29 -26.17
CA ALA A 125 17.87 3.89 -25.74
C ALA A 125 18.00 2.88 -26.90
N LYS A 126 18.94 1.93 -26.78
CA LYS A 126 19.14 0.81 -27.74
C LYS A 126 18.11 -0.32 -27.59
N LYS A 127 17.44 -0.41 -26.44
CA LYS A 127 16.32 -1.33 -26.14
C LYS A 127 15.35 -0.62 -25.20
N LEU A 128 14.08 -0.55 -25.58
CA LEU A 128 13.02 0.05 -24.77
C LEU A 128 12.22 -1.05 -24.07
N HIS A 129 12.41 -1.21 -22.76
CA HIS A 129 11.60 -2.07 -21.90
C HIS A 129 11.56 -1.47 -20.49
N GLY A 130 10.38 -1.44 -19.86
CA GLY A 130 10.19 -0.87 -18.52
C GLY A 130 9.94 0.64 -18.52
N THR A 131 10.27 1.30 -17.41
CA THR A 131 9.99 2.74 -17.24
C THR A 131 11.02 3.59 -17.96
N VAL A 132 10.57 4.39 -18.93
CA VAL A 132 11.39 5.37 -19.65
C VAL A 132 11.00 6.77 -19.19
N ARG A 133 12.01 7.60 -18.92
CA ARG A 133 11.85 9.02 -18.59
C ARG A 133 12.50 9.86 -19.67
N ILE A 134 11.72 10.79 -20.23
CA ILE A 134 12.15 11.67 -21.32
C ILE A 134 12.10 13.09 -20.79
N ASP A 135 13.24 13.77 -20.77
CA ASP A 135 13.29 15.17 -20.36
C ASP A 135 12.56 16.02 -21.41
N VAL A 136 11.48 16.66 -20.97
CA VAL A 136 10.66 17.57 -21.77
C VAL A 136 10.58 18.94 -21.09
N SER A 137 11.55 19.28 -20.23
CA SER A 137 11.57 20.55 -19.50
C SER A 137 11.54 21.74 -20.44
N ALA A 138 12.26 21.66 -21.56
CA ALA A 138 12.27 22.68 -22.61
C ALA A 138 10.97 22.74 -23.43
N ALA A 139 10.01 21.84 -23.19
CA ALA A 139 8.70 21.85 -23.84
C ALA A 139 7.63 22.62 -23.05
N ILE A 140 7.88 22.92 -21.77
CA ILE A 140 6.91 23.61 -20.92
C ILE A 140 6.98 25.10 -21.21
N GLY A 141 5.93 25.64 -21.83
CA GLY A 141 5.76 27.08 -22.00
C GLY A 141 5.34 27.75 -20.68
N ALA A 142 5.59 29.06 -20.55
CA ALA A 142 5.21 29.85 -19.37
C ALA A 142 3.68 30.07 -19.23
N ASP A 143 2.89 29.48 -20.11
CA ASP A 143 1.51 29.90 -20.37
C ASP A 143 0.47 29.09 -19.55
N GLY A 144 0.88 28.10 -18.75
CA GLY A 144 0.00 27.38 -17.80
C GLY A 144 -1.18 26.59 -18.42
N ILE A 145 -1.12 26.28 -19.72
CA ILE A 145 -2.19 25.58 -20.47
C ILE A 145 -1.84 24.10 -20.69
N THR A 146 -2.88 23.31 -20.98
CA THR A 146 -2.80 21.91 -21.42
C THR A 146 -1.70 21.69 -22.47
N GLN A 147 -0.61 20.98 -22.12
CA GLN A 147 0.47 20.66 -23.05
C GLN A 147 0.13 19.38 -23.82
N ALA A 148 0.16 19.43 -25.15
CA ALA A 148 0.04 18.25 -26.00
C ALA A 148 1.43 17.68 -26.29
N LEU A 149 1.65 16.39 -26.00
CA LEU A 149 2.85 15.64 -26.34
C LEU A 149 2.46 14.52 -27.31
N THR A 150 3.10 14.47 -28.47
CA THR A 150 2.94 13.36 -29.42
C THR A 150 4.10 12.38 -29.22
N VAL A 151 3.80 11.12 -28.96
CA VAL A 151 4.79 10.05 -28.83
C VAL A 151 4.78 9.20 -30.10
N GLU A 152 5.93 9.14 -30.76
CA GLU A 152 6.22 8.38 -31.98
C GLU A 152 7.23 7.27 -31.66
N GLY A 153 6.98 6.07 -32.16
CA GLY A 153 7.86 4.90 -31.99
C GLY A 153 8.54 4.52 -33.31
N PRO A 154 9.59 3.69 -33.28
CA PRO A 154 10.27 3.23 -34.49
C PRO A 154 9.36 2.32 -35.35
N ALA A 155 9.61 2.34 -36.66
CA ALA A 155 8.98 1.41 -37.61
C ALA A 155 9.31 -0.06 -37.26
N GLY A 156 8.33 -0.95 -37.41
CA GLY A 156 8.51 -2.41 -37.25
C GLY A 156 8.19 -2.98 -35.87
N ALA A 157 8.01 -2.17 -34.83
CA ALA A 157 7.53 -2.64 -33.52
C ALA A 157 6.48 -1.69 -32.92
N THR A 158 5.25 -2.19 -32.71
CA THR A 158 4.21 -1.43 -32.02
C THR A 158 4.52 -1.41 -30.53
N ILE A 159 4.85 -0.23 -30.02
CA ILE A 159 5.09 -0.01 -28.60
C ILE A 159 3.75 0.24 -27.94
N ARG A 160 3.38 -0.65 -27.01
CA ARG A 160 2.31 -0.37 -26.07
C ARG A 160 2.92 0.33 -24.88
N PHE A 161 2.36 1.48 -24.52
CA PHE A 161 2.70 2.13 -23.27
C PHE A 161 1.49 2.23 -22.36
N SER A 162 1.76 2.04 -21.09
CA SER A 162 0.79 2.16 -20.00
C SER A 162 1.22 3.27 -19.07
N ARG A 163 0.22 3.84 -18.38
CA ARG A 163 0.41 4.81 -17.29
C ARG A 163 1.33 5.99 -17.66
N PRO A 164 1.12 6.69 -18.79
CA PRO A 164 1.89 7.89 -19.10
C PRO A 164 1.65 8.95 -18.02
N ALA A 165 2.70 9.64 -17.60
CA ALA A 165 2.57 10.72 -16.64
C ALA A 165 3.67 11.77 -16.82
N LEU A 166 3.36 13.02 -16.49
CA LEU A 166 4.33 14.11 -16.52
C LEU A 166 4.81 14.39 -15.10
N GLU A 167 6.08 14.12 -14.83
CA GLU A 167 6.74 14.47 -13.56
C GLU A 167 7.21 15.92 -13.66
N VAL A 168 6.58 16.83 -12.92
CA VAL A 168 6.90 18.26 -12.91
C VAL A 168 7.51 18.67 -11.58
N THR A 169 8.55 19.49 -11.62
CA THR A 169 9.16 20.06 -10.41
C THR A 169 8.85 21.55 -10.38
N VAL A 170 8.28 22.03 -9.28
CA VAL A 170 8.03 23.46 -9.04
C VAL A 170 9.09 23.98 -8.07
N PRO A 171 9.72 25.15 -8.32
CA PRO A 171 10.65 25.76 -7.37
C PRO A 171 9.99 25.98 -6.02
N ALA A 172 10.78 25.95 -4.96
CA ALA A 172 10.33 26.46 -3.68
C ALA A 172 9.95 27.95 -3.82
N ALA A 173 8.79 28.34 -3.30
CA ALA A 173 8.37 29.74 -3.31
C ALA A 173 9.44 30.60 -2.61
N GLY A 174 10.16 31.40 -3.39
CA GLY A 174 11.03 32.44 -2.83
C GLY A 174 10.15 33.50 -2.18
N THR A 175 10.47 33.89 -0.95
CA THR A 175 9.83 35.02 -0.26
C THR A 175 10.19 36.33 -0.98
N GLY A 176 9.50 36.60 -2.09
CA GLY A 176 9.57 37.86 -2.82
C GLY A 176 8.85 38.95 -2.04
N SER A 177 9.59 39.79 -1.33
CA SER A 177 9.10 41.10 -0.91
C SER A 177 8.72 41.91 -2.15
N SER A 178 7.44 42.26 -2.28
CA SER A 178 7.01 43.35 -3.14
C SER A 178 6.23 44.37 -2.30
N VAL A 179 6.96 45.40 -1.88
CA VAL A 179 6.37 46.69 -1.49
C VAL A 179 6.04 47.40 -2.80
N GLY A 180 4.77 47.74 -2.98
CA GLY A 180 4.27 48.49 -4.13
C GLY A 180 3.10 49.37 -3.73
N THR A 181 3.42 50.55 -3.24
CA THR A 181 2.52 51.69 -3.04
C THR A 181 1.88 52.13 -4.35
N GLY A 182 0.55 52.36 -4.35
CA GLY A 182 -0.15 52.95 -5.48
C GLY A 182 -1.56 53.41 -5.08
N THR A 183 -1.66 54.68 -4.66
CA THR A 183 -2.90 55.45 -4.49
C THR A 183 -3.59 55.71 -5.83
N GLY A 184 -4.92 55.61 -5.87
CA GLY A 184 -5.73 56.04 -7.01
C GLY A 184 -7.23 56.03 -6.72
N THR A 185 -7.76 57.19 -6.34
CA THR A 185 -9.18 57.49 -6.11
C THR A 185 -9.96 57.59 -7.42
N ALA A 186 -11.15 56.98 -7.51
CA ALA A 186 -12.24 57.47 -8.37
C ALA A 186 -13.62 56.96 -7.89
N THR A 187 -14.50 57.92 -7.69
CA THR A 187 -15.92 57.90 -7.31
C THR A 187 -16.85 57.49 -8.47
N GLY A 188 -18.00 56.86 -8.17
CA GLY A 188 -19.13 56.80 -9.13
C GLY A 188 -20.28 55.83 -8.81
N SER A 189 -21.28 56.34 -8.06
CA SER A 189 -22.75 56.15 -8.12
C SER A 189 -23.45 54.82 -8.55
N VAL A 190 -24.20 54.26 -7.60
CA VAL A 190 -25.62 53.79 -7.58
C VAL A 190 -26.34 53.41 -8.90
N ALA A 191 -26.86 52.17 -8.99
CA ALA A 191 -28.30 51.83 -9.14
C ALA A 191 -28.55 50.34 -9.48
N GLY A 192 -29.63 49.75 -8.91
CA GLY A 192 -30.39 48.67 -9.56
C GLY A 192 -30.23 47.24 -9.04
N SER A 193 -30.78 46.96 -7.85
CA SER A 193 -31.03 45.60 -7.36
C SER A 193 -32.39 45.10 -7.83
N THR A 194 -32.42 43.98 -8.57
CA THR A 194 -33.57 43.06 -8.64
C THR A 194 -33.07 41.62 -8.79
N THR A 195 -32.98 40.90 -7.67
CA THR A 195 -32.71 39.47 -7.60
C THR A 195 -33.99 38.67 -7.93
N PRO A 196 -33.96 37.65 -8.80
CA PRO A 196 -35.04 36.66 -8.86
C PRO A 196 -34.97 35.70 -7.66
N PRO A 197 -36.09 35.08 -7.23
CA PRO A 197 -36.16 34.34 -5.97
C PRO A 197 -35.30 33.07 -6.04
N VAL A 198 -34.41 32.93 -5.03
CA VAL A 198 -33.65 31.71 -4.78
C VAL A 198 -34.63 30.64 -4.28
N VAL A 199 -34.76 29.57 -5.05
CA VAL A 199 -35.39 28.32 -4.59
C VAL A 199 -34.47 27.73 -3.53
N VAL A 200 -34.89 27.75 -2.28
CA VAL A 200 -34.18 27.11 -1.16
C VAL A 200 -34.38 25.59 -1.28
N PRO A 201 -33.33 24.79 -1.52
CA PRO A 201 -33.45 23.34 -1.45
C PRO A 201 -33.75 22.91 -0.01
N PRO A 202 -34.52 21.83 0.20
CA PRO A 202 -34.90 21.37 1.53
C PRO A 202 -33.66 21.10 2.39
N VAL A 203 -33.70 21.61 3.63
CA VAL A 203 -32.69 21.39 4.66
C VAL A 203 -32.56 19.88 4.88
N VAL A 204 -31.43 19.31 4.45
CA VAL A 204 -31.03 17.96 4.82
C VAL A 204 -30.77 17.97 6.33
N PRO A 205 -31.44 17.15 7.15
CA PRO A 205 -31.17 17.10 8.58
C PRO A 205 -29.70 16.70 8.81
N PRO A 206 -29.03 17.24 9.84
CA PRO A 206 -27.64 16.92 10.13
C PRO A 206 -27.51 15.41 10.35
N VAL A 207 -26.58 14.80 9.60
CA VAL A 207 -26.14 13.42 9.83
C VAL A 207 -25.55 13.38 11.24
N VAL A 208 -26.28 12.75 12.16
CA VAL A 208 -25.77 12.46 13.51
C VAL A 208 -24.63 11.48 13.34
N THR A 209 -23.39 11.97 13.47
CA THR A 209 -22.20 11.11 13.47
C THR A 209 -22.32 10.17 14.67
N PRO A 210 -22.34 8.84 14.48
CA PRO A 210 -22.30 7.92 15.61
C PRO A 210 -21.08 8.23 16.48
N PRO A 211 -21.18 8.14 17.82
CA PRO A 211 -20.02 8.30 18.69
C PRO A 211 -18.93 7.33 18.24
N ALA A 212 -17.67 7.82 18.23
CA ALA A 212 -16.51 6.99 17.94
C ALA A 212 -16.57 5.74 18.83
N PRO A 213 -16.54 4.52 18.25
CA PRO A 213 -16.59 3.31 19.04
C PRO A 213 -15.48 3.28 20.10
N ALA A 214 -15.83 2.81 21.29
CA ALA A 214 -14.84 2.53 22.31
C ALA A 214 -13.84 1.52 21.75
N GLY A 215 -12.55 1.86 21.77
CA GLY A 215 -11.49 0.97 21.27
C GLY A 215 -11.51 -0.37 22.00
N GLN A 216 -11.14 -1.44 21.30
CA GLN A 216 -11.02 -2.76 21.90
C GLN A 216 -9.94 -2.72 22.99
N ALA A 217 -10.25 -3.22 24.20
CA ALA A 217 -9.27 -3.27 25.28
C ALA A 217 -8.08 -4.14 24.87
N LEU A 218 -6.88 -3.57 24.91
CA LEU A 218 -5.64 -4.28 24.61
C LEU A 218 -5.18 -5.10 25.82
N PRO A 219 -4.54 -6.25 25.59
CA PRO A 219 -3.97 -7.05 26.68
C PRO A 219 -2.76 -6.35 27.33
N PRO A 220 -2.48 -6.64 28.62
CA PRO A 220 -1.43 -5.97 29.39
C PRO A 220 0.01 -6.30 28.94
N SER A 221 0.20 -7.43 28.28
CA SER A 221 1.48 -7.86 27.71
C SER A 221 1.28 -8.25 26.26
N ARG A 222 2.12 -7.69 25.38
CA ARG A 222 2.12 -7.99 23.94
C ARG A 222 3.43 -8.63 23.52
N SER A 223 3.37 -9.35 22.41
CA SER A 223 4.57 -9.87 21.74
C SER A 223 5.46 -8.70 21.31
N SER A 224 6.78 -8.89 21.36
CA SER A 224 7.73 -7.87 20.94
C SER A 224 7.94 -7.82 19.42
N SER A 225 7.48 -8.83 18.68
CA SER A 225 7.54 -8.91 17.22
C SER A 225 6.17 -8.70 16.61
N VAL A 226 6.13 -8.24 15.35
CA VAL A 226 4.87 -7.96 14.65
C VAL A 226 4.10 -9.26 14.36
N TRP A 227 4.78 -10.32 13.90
CA TRP A 227 4.12 -11.56 13.46
C TRP A 227 4.69 -12.85 14.06
N LEU A 228 6.00 -13.08 13.97
CA LEU A 228 6.63 -14.31 14.47
C LEU A 228 7.69 -14.00 15.50
N SER A 229 7.79 -14.81 16.55
CA SER A 229 8.90 -14.68 17.48
C SER A 229 10.20 -15.20 16.86
N PRO A 230 11.38 -14.69 17.27
CA PRO A 230 12.65 -15.27 16.86
C PRO A 230 12.76 -16.77 17.18
N ALA A 231 12.16 -17.23 18.29
CA ALA A 231 12.17 -18.63 18.68
C ALA A 231 11.36 -19.50 17.71
N ASP A 232 10.17 -19.04 17.30
CA ASP A 232 9.33 -19.76 16.34
C ASP A 232 10.05 -19.89 14.99
N LEU A 233 10.64 -18.79 14.50
CA LEU A 233 11.43 -18.77 13.27
C LEU A 233 12.60 -19.74 13.31
N GLN A 234 13.34 -19.80 14.41
CA GLN A 234 14.47 -20.73 14.54
C GLN A 234 14.04 -22.20 14.57
N SER A 235 12.78 -22.48 14.94
CA SER A 235 12.21 -23.83 14.93
C SER A 235 11.82 -24.33 13.53
N LEU A 236 11.73 -23.45 12.53
CA LEU A 236 11.24 -23.81 11.19
C LEU A 236 12.28 -24.63 10.39
N PRO A 237 11.85 -25.53 9.49
CA PRO A 237 12.78 -26.31 8.68
C PRO A 237 13.50 -25.46 7.63
N THR A 238 14.74 -25.80 7.30
CA THR A 238 15.50 -25.23 6.17
C THR A 238 15.61 -26.22 5.01
N SER A 239 14.58 -27.04 4.84
CA SER A 239 14.44 -28.08 3.81
C SER A 239 12.96 -28.32 3.51
N GLY A 240 12.67 -29.12 2.49
CA GLY A 240 11.30 -29.40 2.06
C GLY A 240 10.78 -28.39 1.03
N ALA A 241 9.62 -28.72 0.42
CA ALA A 241 9.06 -27.97 -0.69
C ALA A 241 8.71 -26.53 -0.31
N ALA A 242 8.12 -26.32 0.88
CA ALA A 242 7.74 -25.00 1.35
C ALA A 242 8.96 -24.09 1.59
N TRP A 243 10.00 -24.58 2.28
CA TRP A 243 11.27 -23.84 2.42
C TRP A 243 11.88 -23.52 1.06
N SER A 244 11.90 -24.49 0.15
CA SER A 244 12.47 -24.33 -1.19
C SER A 244 11.76 -23.24 -1.97
N ALA A 245 10.43 -23.09 -1.80
CA ALA A 245 9.66 -22.02 -2.40
C ALA A 245 10.06 -20.64 -1.86
N VAL A 246 10.11 -20.46 -0.52
CA VAL A 246 10.54 -19.19 0.10
C VAL A 246 11.97 -18.85 -0.30
N LYS A 247 12.87 -19.84 -0.26
CA LYS A 247 14.28 -19.68 -0.61
C LYS A 247 14.47 -19.31 -2.08
N SER A 248 13.70 -19.93 -2.98
CA SER A 248 13.72 -19.60 -4.41
C SER A 248 13.30 -18.16 -4.68
N ALA A 249 12.23 -17.68 -4.03
CA ALA A 249 11.80 -16.29 -4.13
C ALA A 249 12.84 -15.32 -3.55
N ALA A 250 13.42 -15.66 -2.40
CA ALA A 250 14.49 -14.89 -1.78
C ALA A 250 15.77 -14.84 -2.64
N ASP A 251 16.08 -15.89 -3.40
CA ASP A 251 17.21 -15.96 -4.33
C ASP A 251 16.94 -15.15 -5.62
N GLY A 252 15.69 -15.17 -6.09
CA GLY A 252 15.24 -14.51 -7.31
C GLY A 252 15.25 -12.98 -7.26
N SER A 253 14.81 -12.34 -8.34
CA SER A 253 14.63 -10.87 -8.33
C SER A 253 13.47 -10.47 -7.42
N LEU A 254 13.62 -9.40 -6.63
CA LEU A 254 12.49 -8.81 -5.92
C LEU A 254 11.50 -8.13 -6.90
N GLY A 255 11.94 -7.85 -8.14
CA GLY A 255 11.18 -7.02 -9.08
C GLY A 255 11.48 -5.53 -8.91
N THR A 256 10.53 -4.68 -9.28
CA THR A 256 10.62 -3.22 -9.09
C THR A 256 9.68 -2.81 -7.96
N PRO A 257 10.13 -2.03 -6.96
CA PRO A 257 9.23 -1.47 -5.96
C PRO A 257 8.17 -0.58 -6.63
N ASP A 258 6.90 -0.89 -6.41
CA ASP A 258 5.77 -0.19 -7.05
C ASP A 258 4.49 -0.35 -6.21
N VAL A 259 4.38 0.35 -5.07
CA VAL A 259 3.21 0.29 -4.18
C VAL A 259 1.93 0.83 -4.85
N GLU A 260 2.05 1.73 -5.83
CA GLU A 260 0.96 2.17 -6.71
C GLU A 260 0.34 1.00 -7.51
N ASN A 261 1.14 -0.04 -7.80
CA ASN A 261 0.67 -1.24 -8.49
C ASN A 261 0.16 -2.29 -7.49
N GLN A 262 -1.17 -2.43 -7.44
CA GLN A 262 -1.89 -3.40 -6.61
C GLN A 262 -1.62 -4.89 -6.92
N ASP A 263 -0.91 -5.18 -8.01
CA ASP A 263 -0.56 -6.52 -8.47
C ASP A 263 0.99 -6.66 -8.50
N SER A 264 1.69 -5.87 -7.69
CA SER A 264 3.13 -5.99 -7.47
C SER A 264 3.41 -7.13 -6.51
N ASP A 265 4.38 -8.00 -6.84
CA ASP A 265 4.88 -9.03 -5.93
C ASP A 265 6.14 -8.57 -5.17
N HIS A 266 6.55 -7.31 -5.33
CA HIS A 266 7.81 -6.84 -4.76
C HIS A 266 7.82 -6.89 -3.24
N ASP A 267 6.68 -6.63 -2.61
CA ASP A 267 6.50 -6.66 -1.16
C ASP A 267 6.63 -8.09 -0.62
N VAL A 268 5.92 -9.06 -1.21
CA VAL A 268 5.96 -10.47 -0.79
C VAL A 268 7.29 -11.14 -1.10
N ASN A 269 7.99 -10.73 -2.18
CA ASN A 269 9.36 -11.18 -2.43
C ASN A 269 10.36 -10.55 -1.44
N THR A 270 10.12 -9.29 -1.03
CA THR A 270 10.91 -8.65 0.04
C THR A 270 10.71 -9.39 1.37
N LEU A 271 9.48 -9.81 1.67
CA LEU A 271 9.17 -10.67 2.81
C LEU A 271 9.89 -12.02 2.73
N ALA A 272 9.95 -12.67 1.56
CA ALA A 272 10.70 -13.91 1.38
C ALA A 272 12.19 -13.75 1.74
N ALA A 273 12.82 -12.67 1.28
CA ALA A 273 14.21 -12.36 1.66
C ALA A 273 14.36 -12.16 3.18
N ALA A 274 13.44 -11.41 3.80
CA ALA A 274 13.44 -11.20 5.24
C ALA A 274 13.28 -12.50 6.03
N LEU A 275 12.39 -13.40 5.60
CA LEU A 275 12.17 -14.71 6.21
C LEU A 275 13.42 -15.60 6.13
N VAL A 276 14.09 -15.64 4.97
CA VAL A 276 15.34 -16.39 4.80
C VAL A 276 16.45 -15.81 5.67
N TYR A 277 16.56 -14.47 5.77
CA TYR A 277 17.48 -13.84 6.71
C TYR A 277 17.18 -14.25 8.14
N ALA A 278 15.95 -14.05 8.61
CA ALA A 278 15.57 -14.30 9.99
C ALA A 278 15.81 -15.77 10.39
N ARG A 279 15.65 -16.70 9.44
CA ARG A 279 15.93 -18.11 9.65
C ARG A 279 17.41 -18.46 9.69
N THR A 280 18.22 -17.86 8.81
CA THR A 280 19.60 -18.33 8.53
C THR A 280 20.70 -17.42 9.09
N GLY A 281 20.37 -16.17 9.42
CA GLY A 281 21.33 -15.12 9.76
C GLY A 281 22.15 -14.61 8.56
N THR A 282 21.86 -15.03 7.32
CA THR A 282 22.68 -14.70 6.15
C THR A 282 22.51 -13.23 5.76
N ALA A 283 23.54 -12.42 6.01
CA ALA A 283 23.50 -10.96 5.91
C ALA A 283 23.11 -10.40 4.53
N SER A 284 23.37 -11.13 3.44
CA SER A 284 22.98 -10.69 2.09
C SER A 284 21.47 -10.60 1.91
N TYR A 285 20.68 -11.51 2.51
CA TYR A 285 19.22 -11.39 2.48
C TYR A 285 18.72 -10.25 3.37
N ARG A 286 19.38 -9.97 4.49
CA ARG A 286 19.08 -8.80 5.35
C ARG A 286 19.20 -7.51 4.55
N ALA A 287 20.35 -7.35 3.87
CA ALA A 287 20.63 -6.18 3.04
C ALA A 287 19.66 -6.08 1.85
N LYS A 288 19.31 -7.22 1.24
CA LYS A 288 18.35 -7.28 0.13
C LYS A 288 16.94 -6.85 0.56
N ALA A 289 16.47 -7.35 1.70
CA ALA A 289 15.18 -6.94 2.26
C ALA A 289 15.18 -5.46 2.65
N ALA A 290 16.24 -4.97 3.31
CA ALA A 290 16.38 -3.54 3.64
C ALA A 290 16.35 -2.64 2.39
N ALA A 291 17.01 -3.05 1.30
CA ALA A 291 16.97 -2.34 0.03
C ALA A 291 15.57 -2.35 -0.60
N GLY A 292 14.85 -3.48 -0.52
CA GLY A 292 13.46 -3.59 -0.96
C GLY A 292 12.53 -2.64 -0.19
N ILE A 293 12.64 -2.62 1.13
CA ILE A 293 11.89 -1.72 2.01
C ILE A 293 12.19 -0.25 1.68
N ALA A 294 13.47 0.11 1.58
CA ALA A 294 13.87 1.48 1.24
C ALA A 294 13.38 1.91 -0.17
N GLY A 295 13.37 0.97 -1.13
CA GLY A 295 12.91 1.21 -2.49
C GLY A 295 11.40 1.45 -2.60
N ALA A 296 10.60 0.94 -1.66
CA ALA A 296 9.14 1.07 -1.68
C ALA A 296 8.65 2.46 -1.25
N ILE A 297 9.43 3.18 -0.44
CA ILE A 297 9.06 4.48 0.11
C ILE A 297 8.73 5.48 -1.00
N GLY A 298 7.53 6.05 -0.96
CA GLY A 298 7.04 7.06 -1.92
C GLY A 298 6.56 6.49 -3.25
N THR A 299 6.52 5.16 -3.41
CA THR A 299 6.03 4.51 -4.65
C THR A 299 4.52 4.31 -4.66
N GLU A 300 3.83 4.60 -3.55
CA GLU A 300 2.36 4.65 -3.43
C GLU A 300 1.75 5.85 -4.16
N ALA A 301 2.55 6.90 -4.39
CA ALA A 301 2.09 8.17 -4.92
C ALA A 301 1.40 8.02 -6.29
N GLY A 302 0.16 8.48 -6.39
CA GLY A 302 -0.70 8.34 -7.58
C GLY A 302 -1.58 7.08 -7.57
N GLY A 303 -1.29 6.15 -6.66
CA GLY A 303 -2.08 4.95 -6.44
C GLY A 303 -3.40 5.18 -5.73
N ARG A 304 -4.03 4.06 -5.37
CA ARG A 304 -5.28 3.99 -4.60
C ARG A 304 -5.04 3.18 -3.34
N THR A 305 -5.90 3.36 -2.33
CA THR A 305 -5.74 2.71 -1.03
C THR A 305 -5.67 1.19 -1.09
N LEU A 306 -6.36 0.52 -2.03
CA LEU A 306 -6.20 -0.94 -2.22
C LEU A 306 -4.75 -1.33 -2.58
N ALA A 307 -4.08 -0.55 -3.43
CA ALA A 307 -2.72 -0.87 -3.86
C ALA A 307 -1.75 -0.72 -2.69
N LEU A 308 -1.87 0.38 -1.94
CA LEU A 308 -1.16 0.58 -0.68
C LEU A 308 -1.43 -0.57 0.29
N ALA A 309 -2.70 -0.87 0.54
CA ALA A 309 -3.13 -1.91 1.46
C ALA A 309 -2.55 -3.27 1.08
N ARG A 310 -2.60 -3.69 -0.19
CA ARG A 310 -2.05 -4.97 -0.66
C ARG A 310 -0.53 -5.07 -0.61
N ASN A 311 0.22 -3.99 -0.46
CA ASN A 311 1.69 -4.04 -0.43
C ASN A 311 2.26 -3.79 0.98
N LEU A 312 1.61 -2.94 1.77
CA LEU A 312 2.22 -2.36 2.97
C LEU A 312 2.54 -3.39 4.06
N LEU A 313 1.65 -4.36 4.31
CA LEU A 313 1.84 -5.39 5.34
C LEU A 313 3.18 -6.13 5.20
N SER A 314 3.48 -6.68 4.02
CA SER A 314 4.71 -7.46 3.81
C SER A 314 5.98 -6.66 4.11
N TYR A 315 6.03 -5.36 3.76
CA TYR A 315 7.18 -4.53 4.08
C TYR A 315 7.33 -4.27 5.58
N VAL A 316 6.22 -4.05 6.29
CA VAL A 316 6.24 -3.81 7.74
C VAL A 316 6.73 -5.06 8.48
N VAL A 317 6.20 -6.23 8.13
CA VAL A 317 6.66 -7.51 8.68
C VAL A 317 8.12 -7.78 8.30
N ALA A 318 8.52 -7.50 7.06
CA ALA A 318 9.92 -7.63 6.65
C ALA A 318 10.85 -6.74 7.46
N ALA A 319 10.47 -5.50 7.75
CA ALA A 319 11.26 -4.55 8.53
C ALA A 319 11.46 -5.00 9.99
N ASP A 320 10.46 -5.65 10.59
CA ASP A 320 10.54 -6.28 11.91
C ASP A 320 11.47 -7.50 11.88
N LEU A 321 11.26 -8.42 10.93
CA LEU A 321 12.04 -9.66 10.79
C LEU A 321 13.53 -9.42 10.58
N ILE A 322 13.90 -8.33 9.89
CA ILE A 322 15.31 -7.98 9.68
C ILE A 322 15.88 -7.10 10.79
N ASP A 323 15.11 -6.76 11.82
CA ASP A 323 15.49 -5.76 12.83
C ASP A 323 16.07 -4.51 12.13
N LEU A 324 15.23 -3.83 11.33
CA LEU A 324 15.67 -2.68 10.53
C LEU A 324 16.28 -1.58 11.42
N HIS A 325 15.74 -1.39 12.62
CA HIS A 325 16.28 -0.46 13.60
C HIS A 325 17.71 -0.80 14.01
N GLY A 326 17.98 -2.05 14.41
CA GLY A 326 19.33 -2.48 14.76
C GLY A 326 20.29 -2.54 13.57
N LEU A 327 19.78 -2.69 12.35
CA LEU A 327 20.58 -2.66 11.12
C LEU A 327 21.00 -1.24 10.72
N ASP A 328 20.02 -0.33 10.60
CA ASP A 328 20.18 1.04 10.15
C ASP A 328 19.08 1.92 10.78
N PRO A 329 19.36 2.55 11.93
CA PRO A 329 18.41 3.41 12.64
C PRO A 329 17.88 4.57 11.78
N ALA A 330 18.65 5.06 10.80
CA ALA A 330 18.24 6.15 9.93
C ALA A 330 17.31 5.66 8.81
N ALA A 331 17.51 4.44 8.31
CA ALA A 331 16.53 3.79 7.43
C ALA A 331 15.23 3.48 8.16
N ASP A 332 15.30 2.93 9.38
CA ASP A 332 14.12 2.68 10.22
C ASP A 332 13.34 3.98 10.49
N ALA A 333 14.01 5.06 10.87
CA ALA A 333 13.35 6.35 11.10
C ALA A 333 12.60 6.86 9.84
N ARG A 334 13.20 6.71 8.65
CA ARG A 334 12.55 7.06 7.38
C ARG A 334 11.36 6.16 7.08
N PHE A 335 11.50 4.86 7.32
CA PHE A 335 10.44 3.88 7.11
C PHE A 335 9.24 4.14 8.05
N ARG A 336 9.50 4.36 9.35
CA ARG A 336 8.48 4.74 10.34
C ARG A 336 7.74 6.01 9.98
N ALA A 337 8.46 7.04 9.51
CA ALA A 337 7.86 8.28 9.05
C ALA A 337 6.95 8.05 7.83
N TRP A 338 7.40 7.23 6.87
CA TRP A 338 6.63 6.88 5.68
C TRP A 338 5.35 6.13 6.02
N ILE A 339 5.43 5.02 6.77
CA ILE A 339 4.24 4.22 7.11
C ILE A 339 3.25 4.99 7.99
N SER A 340 3.74 5.89 8.86
CA SER A 340 2.89 6.78 9.64
C SER A 340 2.10 7.73 8.73
N ALA A 341 2.77 8.37 7.76
CA ALA A 341 2.11 9.24 6.78
C ALA A 341 1.13 8.46 5.88
N ALA A 342 1.55 7.30 5.37
CA ALA A 342 0.76 6.47 4.45
C ALA A 342 -0.60 6.04 5.04
N ARG A 343 -0.71 5.88 6.37
CA ARG A 343 -2.01 5.60 7.03
C ARG A 343 -3.07 6.67 6.73
N THR A 344 -2.64 7.92 6.57
CA THR A 344 -3.50 9.11 6.46
C THR A 344 -3.42 9.81 5.10
N GLU A 345 -2.56 9.33 4.19
CA GLU A 345 -2.46 9.89 2.85
C GLU A 345 -3.75 9.65 2.07
N ASN A 346 -4.24 10.72 1.42
CA ASN A 346 -5.42 10.63 0.55
C ASN A 346 -5.01 10.07 -0.82
N LEU A 347 -5.34 8.80 -1.06
CA LEU A 347 -5.10 8.09 -2.30
C LEU A 347 -6.43 7.86 -3.02
N GLN A 348 -6.77 8.78 -3.93
CA GLN A 348 -8.01 8.78 -4.71
C GLN A 348 -9.29 8.86 -3.86
N GLY A 349 -9.30 9.73 -2.85
CA GLY A 349 -10.49 10.06 -2.06
C GLY A 349 -10.63 9.28 -0.76
N MET A 350 -9.72 8.34 -0.46
CA MET A 350 -9.71 7.58 0.78
C MET A 350 -8.29 7.52 1.36
N THR A 351 -8.18 7.23 2.65
CA THR A 351 -6.92 6.88 3.33
C THR A 351 -6.90 5.40 3.68
N LEU A 352 -5.77 4.84 4.13
CA LEU A 352 -5.74 3.47 4.64
C LEU A 352 -6.75 3.29 5.79
N ILE A 353 -6.77 4.26 6.73
CA ILE A 353 -7.69 4.27 7.87
C ILE A 353 -9.15 4.33 7.40
N SER A 354 -9.52 5.29 6.55
CA SER A 354 -10.91 5.41 6.10
C SER A 354 -11.33 4.24 5.21
N THR A 355 -10.40 3.64 4.46
CA THR A 355 -10.69 2.40 3.71
C THR A 355 -11.03 1.25 4.64
N HIS A 356 -10.28 1.07 5.73
CA HIS A 356 -10.58 0.04 6.72
C HIS A 356 -11.95 0.28 7.39
N GLU A 357 -12.25 1.53 7.74
CA GLU A 357 -13.50 1.89 8.43
C GLU A 357 -14.72 1.85 7.49
N ASP A 358 -14.59 2.33 6.26
CA ASP A 358 -15.75 2.53 5.39
C ASP A 358 -16.08 1.32 4.52
N ARG A 359 -15.12 0.45 4.19
CA ARG A 359 -15.27 -0.56 3.14
C ARG A 359 -15.47 -1.96 3.73
N PRO A 360 -16.68 -2.55 3.67
CA PRO A 360 -16.92 -3.86 4.27
C PRO A 360 -16.51 -5.05 3.38
N ASN A 361 -15.59 -4.84 2.45
CA ASN A 361 -15.16 -5.84 1.46
C ASN A 361 -13.64 -6.01 1.48
N ASN A 362 -13.10 -6.74 0.51
CA ASN A 362 -11.67 -6.97 0.37
C ASN A 362 -10.76 -5.73 0.48
N TRP A 363 -11.22 -4.54 0.06
CA TRP A 363 -10.44 -3.31 0.26
C TRP A 363 -10.22 -3.01 1.74
N GLY A 364 -11.29 -3.08 2.53
CA GLY A 364 -11.23 -2.79 3.96
C GLY A 364 -10.46 -3.84 4.73
N THR A 365 -10.58 -5.13 4.36
CA THR A 365 -9.84 -6.18 5.07
C THR A 365 -8.34 -6.10 4.81
N HIS A 366 -7.91 -5.82 3.57
CA HIS A 366 -6.49 -5.55 3.30
C HIS A 366 -5.99 -4.29 4.00
N ALA A 367 -6.82 -3.23 4.00
CA ALA A 367 -6.46 -1.98 4.68
C ALA A 367 -6.33 -2.19 6.19
N GLY A 368 -7.20 -2.99 6.79
CA GLY A 368 -7.15 -3.37 8.19
C GLY A 368 -5.90 -4.18 8.54
N ALA A 369 -5.53 -5.18 7.74
CA ALA A 369 -4.32 -5.97 7.97
C ALA A 369 -3.06 -5.08 7.95
N SER A 370 -2.94 -4.23 6.94
CA SER A 370 -1.82 -3.29 6.82
C SER A 370 -1.82 -2.23 7.92
N ARG A 371 -2.98 -1.68 8.30
CA ARG A 371 -3.12 -0.72 9.42
C ARG A 371 -2.65 -1.35 10.73
N ILE A 372 -3.15 -2.53 11.08
CA ILE A 372 -2.78 -3.25 12.31
C ILE A 372 -1.27 -3.52 12.34
N ALA A 373 -0.66 -3.98 11.25
CA ALA A 373 0.78 -4.20 11.21
C ALA A 373 1.57 -2.91 11.43
N VAL A 374 1.14 -1.80 10.81
CA VAL A 374 1.77 -0.48 11.04
C VAL A 374 1.63 -0.07 12.50
N ASP A 375 0.45 -0.22 13.10
CA ASP A 375 0.21 0.15 14.50
C ASP A 375 1.11 -0.66 15.45
N LEU A 376 1.25 -1.96 15.19
CA LEU A 376 2.16 -2.84 15.94
C LEU A 376 3.62 -2.41 15.80
N TYR A 377 4.06 -2.08 14.58
CA TYR A 377 5.44 -1.66 14.34
C TYR A 377 5.76 -0.28 14.93
N LEU A 378 4.80 0.65 14.88
CA LEU A 378 4.92 1.99 15.44
C LEU A 378 4.69 2.05 16.96
N GLY A 379 4.05 1.04 17.55
CA GLY A 379 3.61 1.07 18.94
C GLY A 379 2.39 1.98 19.17
N ASP A 380 1.53 2.13 18.16
CA ASP A 380 0.34 2.98 18.21
C ASP A 380 -0.86 2.23 18.78
N ASP A 381 -0.91 2.12 20.10
CA ASP A 381 -1.93 1.33 20.81
C ASP A 381 -3.35 1.89 20.66
N ALA A 382 -3.47 3.21 20.49
CA ALA A 382 -4.76 3.85 20.30
C ALA A 382 -5.37 3.46 18.94
N ASP A 383 -4.57 3.52 17.87
CA ASP A 383 -5.03 3.13 16.55
C ASP A 383 -5.20 1.60 16.43
N LEU A 384 -4.34 0.82 17.09
CA LEU A 384 -4.48 -0.64 17.16
C LEU A 384 -5.82 -1.06 17.79
N ALA A 385 -6.17 -0.46 18.94
CA ALA A 385 -7.44 -0.73 19.62
C ALA A 385 -8.64 -0.34 18.75
N ARG A 386 -8.51 0.73 17.97
CA ARG A 386 -9.53 1.19 17.02
C ARG A 386 -9.66 0.22 15.84
N ALA A 387 -8.56 -0.18 15.23
CA ALA A 387 -8.53 -1.13 14.13
C ALA A 387 -9.10 -2.50 14.55
N ALA A 388 -8.77 -2.97 15.75
CA ALA A 388 -9.34 -4.18 16.32
C ALA A 388 -10.87 -4.11 16.47
N ALA A 389 -11.41 -2.97 16.93
CA ALA A 389 -12.86 -2.77 17.03
C ALA A 389 -13.56 -2.78 15.66
N VAL A 390 -12.95 -2.16 14.65
CA VAL A 390 -13.44 -2.18 13.25
C VAL A 390 -13.49 -3.60 12.72
N TYR A 391 -12.39 -4.35 12.86
CA TYR A 391 -12.30 -5.73 12.42
C TYR A 391 -13.35 -6.62 13.13
N LYS A 392 -13.49 -6.49 14.45
CA LYS A 392 -14.50 -7.23 15.22
C LYS A 392 -15.93 -6.93 14.77
N GLY A 393 -16.20 -5.67 14.40
CA GLY A 393 -17.48 -5.30 13.78
C GLY A 393 -17.69 -5.89 12.40
N TRP A 394 -16.64 -5.96 11.57
CA TRP A 394 -16.70 -6.64 10.27
C TRP A 394 -17.02 -8.14 10.43
N LEU A 395 -16.46 -8.80 11.45
CA LEU A 395 -16.78 -10.20 11.81
C LEU A 395 -18.21 -10.41 12.32
N GLY A 396 -18.97 -9.35 12.58
CA GLY A 396 -20.38 -9.41 12.94
C GLY A 396 -20.76 -8.76 14.28
N ASP A 397 -19.79 -8.32 15.10
CA ASP A 397 -20.07 -7.62 16.35
C ASP A 397 -20.38 -6.14 16.10
N ARG A 398 -21.62 -5.86 15.71
CA ARG A 398 -22.09 -4.51 15.42
C ARG A 398 -22.02 -3.56 16.62
N SER A 399 -21.93 -4.08 17.85
CA SER A 399 -21.72 -3.24 19.04
C SER A 399 -20.30 -2.67 19.12
N SER A 400 -19.33 -3.37 18.53
CA SER A 400 -17.94 -2.91 18.41
C SER A 400 -17.76 -1.93 17.25
N TYR A 401 -18.34 -2.20 16.08
CA TYR A 401 -18.31 -1.28 14.94
C TYR A 401 -19.40 -1.62 13.91
N ALA A 402 -20.10 -0.61 13.37
CA ALA A 402 -21.18 -0.82 12.41
C ALA A 402 -21.31 0.27 11.32
N SER A 403 -20.33 1.16 11.17
CA SER A 403 -20.42 2.35 10.31
C SER A 403 -19.98 2.12 8.86
N PHE A 404 -19.82 0.87 8.43
CA PHE A 404 -19.44 0.54 7.07
C PHE A 404 -20.44 1.05 6.02
N SER A 405 -19.93 1.41 4.85
CA SER A 405 -20.70 1.77 3.66
C SER A 405 -20.90 0.55 2.76
N TRP A 406 -22.10 -0.03 2.81
CA TRP A 406 -22.46 -1.26 2.09
C TRP A 406 -22.90 -1.00 0.65
N GLY A 407 -22.67 -1.98 -0.23
CA GLY A 407 -23.31 -2.02 -1.54
C GLY A 407 -24.70 -2.66 -1.48
N ASP A 408 -25.01 -3.50 -2.48
CA ASP A 408 -26.23 -4.30 -2.48
C ASP A 408 -26.31 -5.20 -1.23
N LEU A 409 -27.45 -5.17 -0.54
CA LEU A 409 -27.72 -5.91 0.69
C LEU A 409 -28.40 -7.26 0.43
N SER A 410 -28.55 -7.68 -0.83
CA SER A 410 -29.23 -8.93 -1.18
C SER A 410 -28.60 -10.17 -0.54
N PHE A 411 -27.29 -10.19 -0.29
CA PHE A 411 -26.60 -11.26 0.44
C PHE A 411 -26.66 -11.13 1.97
N GLN A 412 -27.25 -10.07 2.51
CA GLN A 412 -27.49 -9.95 3.95
C GLN A 412 -28.70 -10.81 4.36
N ALA A 413 -28.53 -11.65 5.38
CA ALA A 413 -29.66 -12.36 5.99
C ALA A 413 -30.60 -11.35 6.69
N ASP A 414 -30.03 -10.36 7.38
CA ASP A 414 -30.72 -9.19 7.89
C ASP A 414 -30.18 -7.91 7.24
N ALA A 415 -30.92 -7.38 6.27
CA ALA A 415 -30.53 -6.16 5.56
C ALA A 415 -30.61 -4.89 6.42
N ALA A 416 -31.34 -4.90 7.55
CA ALA A 416 -31.37 -3.76 8.47
C ALA A 416 -30.11 -3.70 9.34
N HIS A 417 -29.42 -4.84 9.52
CA HIS A 417 -28.23 -4.97 10.36
C HIS A 417 -27.08 -5.65 9.60
N PRO A 418 -26.56 -5.04 8.52
CA PRO A 418 -25.58 -5.68 7.65
C PRO A 418 -24.24 -5.95 8.37
N VAL A 419 -23.62 -7.08 8.04
CA VAL A 419 -22.33 -7.53 8.59
C VAL A 419 -21.41 -8.07 7.49
N GLY A 420 -20.10 -8.14 7.76
CA GLY A 420 -19.10 -8.58 6.79
C GLY A 420 -19.19 -10.07 6.55
N ILE A 421 -19.16 -10.84 7.64
CA ILE A 421 -19.41 -12.27 7.67
C ILE A 421 -20.77 -12.53 8.30
N GLN A 422 -21.61 -13.32 7.64
CA GLN A 422 -22.93 -13.67 8.16
C GLN A 422 -22.85 -14.49 9.47
N PRO A 423 -23.73 -14.22 10.45
CA PRO A 423 -23.75 -14.94 11.72
C PRO A 423 -24.10 -16.42 11.56
N VAL A 424 -23.80 -17.19 12.61
CA VAL A 424 -24.16 -18.60 12.71
C VAL A 424 -25.65 -18.83 12.43
N GLY A 425 -25.97 -19.85 11.64
CA GLY A 425 -27.35 -20.22 11.32
C GLY A 425 -28.11 -19.25 10.41
N SER A 426 -27.44 -18.24 9.84
CA SER A 426 -28.04 -17.35 8.86
C SER A 426 -28.55 -18.12 7.65
N THR A 427 -29.79 -17.87 7.25
CA THR A 427 -30.41 -18.51 6.08
C THR A 427 -31.18 -17.50 5.26
N LYS A 428 -31.26 -17.73 3.95
CA LYS A 428 -32.09 -16.95 3.03
C LYS A 428 -32.64 -17.84 1.94
N SER A 429 -33.95 -17.77 1.71
CA SER A 429 -34.64 -18.62 0.72
C SER A 429 -34.31 -20.12 0.84
N GLY A 430 -34.15 -20.63 2.08
CA GLY A 430 -33.83 -22.03 2.36
C GLY A 430 -32.37 -22.43 2.13
N VAL A 431 -31.49 -21.49 1.75
CA VAL A 431 -30.04 -21.71 1.59
C VAL A 431 -29.30 -21.14 2.80
N SER A 432 -28.30 -21.87 3.29
CA SER A 432 -27.41 -21.37 4.33
C SER A 432 -26.57 -20.21 3.81
N LEU A 433 -26.55 -19.13 4.58
CA LEU A 433 -25.64 -18.00 4.42
C LEU A 433 -24.62 -17.93 5.54
N ASP A 434 -24.60 -18.87 6.48
CA ASP A 434 -23.62 -18.90 7.57
C ASP A 434 -22.18 -18.81 7.02
N GLY A 435 -21.40 -17.84 7.50
CA GLY A 435 -20.05 -17.59 7.03
C GLY A 435 -19.94 -16.82 5.72
N ALA A 436 -21.04 -16.52 5.01
CA ALA A 436 -20.97 -15.80 3.74
C ALA A 436 -20.39 -14.39 3.90
N LEU A 437 -19.44 -14.02 3.03
CA LEU A 437 -18.83 -12.68 2.99
C LEU A 437 -19.71 -11.75 2.13
N ALA A 438 -20.71 -11.11 2.73
CA ALA A 438 -21.85 -10.57 1.98
C ALA A 438 -21.50 -9.52 0.92
N ASP A 439 -20.64 -8.54 1.24
CA ASP A 439 -20.29 -7.47 0.29
C ASP A 439 -19.37 -7.95 -0.85
N ASP A 440 -18.64 -9.05 -0.64
CA ASP A 440 -17.80 -9.68 -1.65
C ASP A 440 -18.59 -10.67 -2.51
N MET A 441 -19.52 -11.43 -1.91
CA MET A 441 -20.40 -12.36 -2.64
C MET A 441 -21.29 -11.64 -3.65
N ARG A 442 -21.83 -10.46 -3.30
CA ARG A 442 -22.65 -9.65 -4.23
C ARG A 442 -21.90 -9.17 -5.48
N ARG A 443 -20.57 -9.33 -5.53
CA ARG A 443 -19.74 -8.92 -6.68
C ARG A 443 -19.88 -9.87 -7.86
N GLY A 444 -20.36 -11.09 -7.64
CA GLY A 444 -20.80 -11.98 -8.72
C GLY A 444 -22.14 -11.52 -9.29
N CYS A 445 -23.18 -11.51 -8.44
CA CYS A 445 -24.52 -10.98 -8.74
C CYS A 445 -25.28 -10.76 -7.43
N SER A 446 -26.52 -10.24 -7.48
CA SER A 446 -27.41 -10.23 -6.31
C SER A 446 -27.75 -11.65 -5.85
N PHE A 447 -28.13 -11.80 -4.57
CA PHE A 447 -28.43 -13.12 -4.00
C PHE A 447 -29.45 -13.91 -4.80
N GLN A 448 -29.09 -15.16 -5.05
CA GLN A 448 -29.95 -16.22 -5.57
C GLN A 448 -29.42 -17.56 -5.03
N PRO A 449 -30.25 -18.63 -4.98
CA PRO A 449 -29.86 -19.90 -4.37
C PRO A 449 -28.58 -20.53 -4.94
N VAL A 450 -28.36 -20.37 -6.25
CA VAL A 450 -27.09 -20.73 -6.91
C VAL A 450 -26.29 -19.45 -7.12
N PRO A 451 -25.25 -19.17 -6.33
CA PRO A 451 -24.53 -17.90 -6.41
C PRO A 451 -23.74 -17.78 -7.72
N CYS A 452 -23.64 -16.55 -8.25
CA CYS A 452 -22.70 -16.28 -9.33
C CYS A 452 -21.28 -16.25 -8.79
N HIS A 453 -20.38 -16.93 -9.49
CA HIS A 453 -18.98 -17.02 -9.09
C HIS A 453 -18.33 -15.64 -8.91
N THR A 454 -17.48 -15.56 -7.89
CA THR A 454 -16.62 -14.41 -7.64
C THR A 454 -15.37 -14.80 -6.87
N ASN A 455 -14.22 -14.21 -7.22
CA ASN A 455 -12.97 -14.40 -6.49
C ASN A 455 -12.81 -13.45 -5.30
N TYR A 456 -13.70 -12.46 -5.15
CA TYR A 456 -13.53 -11.41 -4.14
C TYR A 456 -13.67 -11.93 -2.70
N ALA A 457 -14.34 -13.06 -2.49
CA ALA A 457 -14.46 -13.64 -1.16
C ALA A 457 -13.12 -14.15 -0.60
N TRP A 458 -12.36 -14.91 -1.38
CA TRP A 458 -11.00 -15.33 -0.98
C TRP A 458 -10.01 -14.18 -0.93
N GLU A 459 -10.16 -13.20 -1.82
CA GLU A 459 -9.39 -11.96 -1.77
C GLU A 459 -9.67 -11.18 -0.47
N ALA A 460 -10.92 -11.12 -0.01
CA ALA A 460 -11.24 -10.49 1.28
C ALA A 460 -10.66 -11.27 2.46
N MET A 461 -10.67 -12.60 2.36
CA MET A 461 -10.07 -13.48 3.35
C MET A 461 -8.57 -13.23 3.52
N GLN A 462 -7.83 -12.78 2.49
CA GLN A 462 -6.38 -12.48 2.62
C GLN A 462 -6.11 -11.46 3.72
N GLY A 463 -6.83 -10.34 3.70
CA GLY A 463 -6.75 -9.34 4.76
C GLY A 463 -7.41 -9.79 6.06
N ALA A 464 -8.53 -10.54 6.00
CA ALA A 464 -9.23 -10.97 7.21
C ALA A 464 -8.39 -11.96 8.04
N VAL A 465 -7.71 -12.90 7.39
CA VAL A 465 -6.82 -13.88 8.04
C VAL A 465 -5.65 -13.17 8.70
N MET A 466 -5.00 -12.21 8.04
CA MET A 466 -3.87 -11.49 8.65
C MET A 466 -4.29 -10.57 9.79
N GLN A 467 -5.48 -9.95 9.74
CA GLN A 467 -5.99 -9.21 10.89
C GLN A 467 -6.17 -10.13 12.10
N ALA A 468 -6.78 -11.31 11.92
CA ALA A 468 -6.93 -12.28 13.02
C ALA A 468 -5.58 -12.78 13.53
N GLU A 469 -4.64 -13.09 12.64
CA GLU A 469 -3.30 -13.58 12.99
C GLU A 469 -2.53 -12.56 13.83
N LEU A 470 -2.41 -11.33 13.34
CA LEU A 470 -1.66 -10.28 14.03
C LEU A 470 -2.29 -9.94 15.39
N LEU A 471 -3.62 -9.82 15.46
CA LEU A 471 -4.29 -9.55 16.73
C LEU A 471 -4.12 -10.72 17.73
N SER A 472 -4.20 -11.97 17.25
CA SER A 472 -4.03 -13.18 18.07
C SER A 472 -2.61 -13.34 18.59
N HIS A 473 -1.60 -13.07 17.75
CA HIS A 473 -0.20 -13.02 18.17
C HIS A 473 0.06 -11.96 19.25
N HIS A 474 -0.78 -10.92 19.30
CA HIS A 474 -0.72 -9.84 20.29
C HIS A 474 -1.76 -9.98 21.40
N GLY A 475 -2.27 -11.19 21.65
CA GLY A 475 -3.07 -11.54 22.83
C GLY A 475 -4.56 -11.20 22.76
N MET A 476 -5.05 -10.77 21.59
CA MET A 476 -6.49 -10.60 21.33
C MET A 476 -7.01 -11.84 20.61
N PRO A 477 -8.00 -12.59 21.12
CA PRO A 477 -8.41 -13.88 20.55
C PRO A 477 -9.27 -13.70 19.29
N ALA A 478 -8.70 -13.08 18.26
CA ALA A 478 -9.41 -12.59 17.09
C ALA A 478 -9.92 -13.72 16.20
N PHE A 479 -9.22 -14.87 16.17
CA PHE A 479 -9.75 -16.07 15.51
C PHE A 479 -11.02 -16.62 16.17
N SER A 480 -11.25 -16.37 17.46
CA SER A 480 -12.47 -16.84 18.15
C SER A 480 -13.61 -15.82 18.15
N TRP A 481 -13.41 -14.62 17.61
CA TRP A 481 -14.44 -13.59 17.60
C TRP A 481 -15.64 -13.97 16.73
N SER A 482 -16.82 -13.56 17.20
CA SER A 482 -18.11 -13.79 16.54
C SER A 482 -18.31 -15.26 16.12
N ASP A 483 -18.10 -16.19 17.06
CA ASP A 483 -18.28 -17.65 16.91
C ASP A 483 -17.34 -18.33 15.91
N ASN A 484 -16.07 -17.90 15.86
CA ASN A 484 -15.08 -18.30 14.85
C ASN A 484 -15.47 -17.84 13.43
N ALA A 485 -15.85 -16.57 13.26
CA ALA A 485 -16.35 -16.06 11.98
C ALA A 485 -15.42 -16.32 10.78
N VAL A 486 -14.10 -16.21 10.97
CA VAL A 486 -13.11 -16.47 9.91
C VAL A 486 -13.10 -17.95 9.50
N GLU A 487 -13.21 -18.89 10.44
CA GLU A 487 -13.35 -20.33 10.14
C GLU A 487 -14.63 -20.60 9.35
N ARG A 488 -15.76 -20.04 9.79
CA ARG A 488 -17.06 -20.22 9.11
C ARG A 488 -17.04 -19.65 7.69
N ALA A 489 -16.35 -18.55 7.45
CA ALA A 489 -16.15 -18.03 6.10
C ALA A 489 -15.38 -19.00 5.19
N ALA A 490 -14.33 -19.64 5.70
CA ALA A 490 -13.62 -20.68 4.95
C ALA A 490 -14.50 -21.92 4.70
N LEU A 491 -15.29 -22.34 5.68
CA LEU A 491 -16.27 -23.45 5.54
C LEU A 491 -17.34 -23.13 4.50
N TYR A 492 -17.86 -21.90 4.48
CA TYR A 492 -18.81 -21.44 3.47
C TYR A 492 -18.23 -21.56 2.06
N LEU A 493 -17.00 -21.08 1.85
CA LEU A 493 -16.32 -21.17 0.55
C LEU A 493 -15.98 -22.62 0.18
N GLN A 494 -15.64 -23.46 1.15
CA GLN A 494 -15.46 -24.90 0.93
C GLN A 494 -16.77 -25.55 0.44
N GLN A 495 -17.89 -25.22 1.07
CA GLN A 495 -19.19 -25.77 0.71
C GLN A 495 -19.61 -25.34 -0.70
N LEU A 496 -19.34 -24.09 -1.08
CA LEU A 496 -19.57 -23.61 -2.45
C LEU A 496 -18.69 -24.37 -3.45
N ASP A 497 -17.42 -24.64 -3.12
CA ASP A 497 -16.52 -25.37 -4.00
C ASP A 497 -16.97 -26.83 -4.18
N GLN A 498 -17.37 -27.49 -3.09
CA GLN A 498 -17.91 -28.85 -3.15
C GLN A 498 -19.22 -28.93 -3.95
N SER A 499 -20.05 -27.87 -3.90
CA SER A 499 -21.36 -27.86 -4.56
C SER A 499 -21.29 -27.45 -6.03
N TYR A 500 -20.39 -26.52 -6.38
CA TYR A 500 -20.39 -25.85 -7.68
C TYR A 500 -19.02 -25.83 -8.38
N GLY A 501 -17.93 -26.11 -7.66
CA GLY A 501 -16.56 -26.08 -8.16
C GLY A 501 -16.01 -24.67 -8.41
N GLY A 502 -14.69 -24.52 -8.27
CA GLY A 502 -13.97 -23.29 -8.61
C GLY A 502 -14.09 -22.17 -7.55
N TRP A 503 -14.61 -22.47 -6.36
CA TRP A 503 -14.75 -21.53 -5.26
C TRP A 503 -13.65 -21.66 -4.21
N TRP A 504 -12.83 -22.71 -4.26
CA TRP A 504 -11.72 -22.87 -3.34
C TRP A 504 -10.58 -21.90 -3.62
N ALA A 505 -9.73 -21.67 -2.62
CA ALA A 505 -8.54 -20.82 -2.73
C ALA A 505 -7.66 -21.28 -3.89
N ALA A 506 -7.33 -20.35 -4.79
CA ALA A 506 -6.52 -20.60 -5.97
C ALA A 506 -5.53 -19.45 -6.19
N THR A 507 -4.46 -19.71 -6.94
CA THR A 507 -3.44 -18.70 -7.26
C THR A 507 -2.87 -18.00 -6.02
N ASP A 508 -3.04 -16.67 -5.92
CA ASP A 508 -2.55 -15.81 -4.83
C ASP A 508 -3.30 -15.99 -3.50
N ASP A 509 -4.39 -16.76 -3.45
CA ASP A 509 -5.13 -17.05 -2.23
C ASP A 509 -4.59 -18.28 -1.46
N THR A 510 -3.74 -19.09 -2.09
CA THR A 510 -3.36 -20.44 -1.63
C THR A 510 -2.52 -20.49 -0.35
N TRP A 511 -2.04 -19.35 0.12
CA TRP A 511 -1.31 -19.25 1.39
C TRP A 511 -2.25 -19.28 2.60
N GLN A 512 -3.49 -18.83 2.46
CA GLN A 512 -4.43 -18.63 3.58
C GLN A 512 -4.81 -19.93 4.32
N PRO A 513 -5.10 -21.06 3.63
CA PRO A 513 -5.50 -22.30 4.30
C PRO A 513 -4.50 -22.82 5.34
N TRP A 514 -3.20 -22.52 5.18
CA TRP A 514 -2.18 -22.91 6.16
C TRP A 514 -2.37 -22.21 7.50
N VAL A 515 -2.70 -20.92 7.49
CA VAL A 515 -2.97 -20.16 8.71
C VAL A 515 -4.25 -20.65 9.37
N LEU A 516 -5.31 -20.85 8.57
CA LEU A 516 -6.60 -21.36 9.05
C LEU A 516 -6.46 -22.75 9.70
N ASN A 517 -5.75 -23.67 9.05
CA ASN A 517 -5.51 -25.01 9.60
C ASN A 517 -4.73 -24.95 10.91
N HIS A 518 -3.75 -24.05 11.02
CA HIS A 518 -3.00 -23.86 12.24
C HIS A 518 -3.85 -23.26 13.37
N ALA A 519 -4.58 -22.19 13.08
CA ALA A 519 -5.37 -21.45 14.07
C ALA A 519 -6.53 -22.29 14.64
N TYR A 520 -7.18 -23.10 13.81
CA TYR A 520 -8.38 -23.85 14.19
C TYR A 520 -8.16 -25.35 14.39
N GLY A 521 -6.97 -25.87 14.08
CA GLY A 521 -6.76 -27.33 14.00
C GLY A 521 -7.56 -27.97 12.86
N ALA A 522 -7.92 -27.19 11.84
CA ALA A 522 -8.72 -27.62 10.71
C ALA A 522 -7.88 -28.37 9.65
N HIS A 523 -8.58 -28.94 8.66
CA HIS A 523 -7.99 -29.70 7.55
C HIS A 523 -8.47 -29.20 6.19
N PHE A 524 -8.51 -27.88 6.01
CA PHE A 524 -8.80 -27.26 4.73
C PHE A 524 -7.76 -27.65 3.67
N PRO A 525 -8.17 -27.90 2.40
CA PRO A 525 -7.24 -28.22 1.33
C PRO A 525 -6.20 -27.10 1.15
N ALA A 526 -4.93 -27.47 1.25
CA ALA A 526 -3.80 -26.56 1.11
C ALA A 526 -2.79 -27.12 0.10
N THR A 527 -2.22 -26.25 -0.72
CA THR A 527 -1.08 -26.56 -1.60
C THR A 527 0.18 -25.96 -0.99
N THR A 528 1.36 -26.09 -1.60
CA THR A 528 2.61 -25.47 -1.09
C THR A 528 2.49 -23.95 -0.87
N GLY A 529 1.44 -23.30 -1.39
CA GLY A 529 1.25 -21.87 -1.27
C GLY A 529 2.31 -21.09 -2.05
N GLY A 530 2.21 -19.77 -2.04
CA GLY A 530 3.11 -18.90 -2.77
C GLY A 530 2.95 -17.44 -2.33
N PRO A 531 3.43 -16.49 -3.15
CA PRO A 531 3.10 -15.08 -2.94
C PRO A 531 1.59 -14.89 -3.09
N GLY A 532 0.99 -14.25 -2.10
CA GLY A 532 -0.36 -13.71 -2.21
C GLY A 532 -0.35 -12.22 -2.48
N LYS A 533 -1.51 -11.59 -2.30
CA LYS A 533 -1.63 -10.15 -2.16
C LYS A 533 -1.60 -9.84 -0.67
N ASN A 534 -0.89 -8.79 -0.25
CA ASN A 534 -0.71 -8.41 1.16
C ASN A 534 0.23 -9.33 1.96
N PHE A 535 0.25 -10.63 1.68
CA PHE A 535 1.08 -11.59 2.42
C PHE A 535 1.38 -12.88 1.64
N GLY A 536 2.16 -13.80 2.22
CA GLY A 536 2.45 -15.09 1.61
C GLY A 536 3.39 -15.97 2.44
N TRP A 537 3.83 -17.09 1.84
CA TRP A 537 4.85 -18.01 2.40
C TRP A 537 4.46 -18.78 3.67
N THR A 538 3.19 -18.76 4.05
CA THR A 538 2.65 -19.36 5.27
C THR A 538 2.71 -20.88 5.32
N ALA A 539 2.82 -21.56 4.17
CA ALA A 539 3.07 -23.00 4.13
C ALA A 539 4.37 -23.39 4.83
N TRP A 540 5.39 -22.53 4.77
CA TRP A 540 6.66 -22.79 5.43
C TRP A 540 6.58 -22.56 6.94
N VAL A 541 5.73 -21.63 7.37
CA VAL A 541 5.59 -21.25 8.78
C VAL A 541 4.65 -22.19 9.52
N TYR A 542 3.50 -22.51 8.92
CA TYR A 542 2.42 -23.25 9.57
C TYR A 542 2.20 -24.66 9.02
N GLY A 543 2.83 -24.99 7.90
CA GLY A 543 2.76 -26.34 7.35
C GLY A 543 3.51 -27.37 8.19
N PRO A 544 3.36 -28.66 7.86
CA PRO A 544 4.08 -29.75 8.51
C PRO A 544 5.58 -29.48 8.53
N LYS A 545 6.18 -29.59 9.73
CA LYS A 545 7.61 -29.41 9.94
C LYS A 545 8.34 -30.72 9.61
N GLY A 546 8.51 -31.04 8.33
CA GLY A 546 9.25 -32.22 7.85
C GLY A 546 8.53 -33.02 6.78
#